data_AF-A0A7K7AQH7-F1
#
_entry.id   AF-A0A7K7AQH7-F1
#
_cell.length_a   1.000
_cell.length_b   1.000
_cell.length_c   1.000
_cell.angle_alpha   90.00
_cell.angle_beta   90.00
_cell.angle_gamma   90.00
#
_symmetry.space_group_name_H-M   'P 1'
#
loop_
_entity.id
_entity.type
_entity.pdbx_description
1 polymer ?
#
loop_
_entity_poly.entity_id
_entity_poly.type
_entity_poly.pdbx_seq_one_letter_code
_entity_poly.pdbx_strand_id
1 'polypeptide(L)'
;TILARPSFWLGNETLRVPAALFALNRRRLCDRLRQSKDVPANSLVLLQGGEETQRYCTDTGVVFRQESYFHWTFGVTEAGCFGAVDVDTGRSILFVPQLPESYAVWMGKIHPPEYFKKKYAVDEVHYVTEISSVLASKKPSTLLTLRGVNTDSGNVSKEASFEGISQFNVNNKILHPEIAECRVIKTDMELEVLRYTNKISSEAHKEVMKAVKAGMKEYELESLFQHYCYARGGMRHTSYTCICGSGENSSVLHYGHAGAPNDRTIEDGDLCLFDMGGEYYCYGSDITCTFPASGKFTPDQRAVYEAVLKASRAVMEAIKPGVAWPDMHRLADRVHLEELTKIGILQGNVDDMVKVHLGAIFMPHGLGHLLGIDVHDVGGYPEGVERLEEPGLRSLRTARTLQAGMVLTVEPGIYFIEPLLEQALRDPAQSCFINRDVLRRFRGFGGVRIEDDIAVTATGMELLTCVPRTVEEIEAFMAEGRSGAKSF
;
A
#
# COMPACT_ATOMS: atom_id res chain seq x y z
N THR A 1 6.54 35.93 -16.81
CA THR A 1 6.58 35.25 -15.51
C THR A 1 5.56 34.13 -15.53
N ILE A 2 6.01 32.88 -15.71
CA ILE A 2 5.11 31.72 -15.66
C ILE A 2 4.61 31.64 -14.22
N LEU A 3 3.36 32.01 -13.98
CA LEU A 3 2.70 31.80 -12.69
C LEU A 3 2.89 30.32 -12.35
N ALA A 4 3.64 30.03 -11.28
CA ALA A 4 3.86 28.67 -10.83
C ALA A 4 2.51 27.99 -10.67
N ARG A 5 2.30 26.88 -11.41
CA ARG A 5 1.06 26.09 -11.31
C ARG A 5 0.89 25.64 -9.85
N PRO A 6 -0.33 25.58 -9.32
CA PRO A 6 -0.55 25.18 -7.93
C PRO A 6 -0.03 23.76 -7.70
N SER A 7 0.67 23.59 -6.58
CA SER A 7 1.22 22.31 -6.13
C SER A 7 0.99 22.15 -4.64
N PHE A 8 0.66 20.95 -4.20
CA PHE A 8 0.81 20.56 -2.80
C PHE A 8 2.30 20.53 -2.45
N TRP A 9 2.67 21.13 -1.32
CA TRP A 9 4.05 21.17 -0.85
C TRP A 9 4.07 21.48 0.65
N LEU A 10 4.89 20.74 1.41
CA LEU A 10 5.05 20.93 2.85
C LEU A 10 6.34 21.68 3.21
N GLY A 11 7.00 22.30 2.23
CA GLY A 11 8.26 23.02 2.43
C GLY A 11 9.49 22.11 2.40
N ASN A 12 10.63 22.66 2.83
CA ASN A 12 11.91 21.95 2.92
C ASN A 12 12.24 21.19 1.61
N GLU A 13 12.67 19.93 1.75
CA GLU A 13 12.99 19.01 0.66
C GLU A 13 11.80 18.13 0.26
N THR A 14 10.59 18.43 0.75
CA THR A 14 9.41 17.63 0.41
C THR A 14 9.00 17.81 -1.05
N LEU A 15 8.41 16.76 -1.64
CA LEU A 15 8.00 16.76 -3.03
C LEU A 15 6.92 17.84 -3.31
N ARG A 16 7.03 18.52 -4.45
CA ARG A 16 5.96 19.37 -4.96
C ARG A 16 5.06 18.54 -5.88
N VAL A 17 3.85 18.24 -5.43
CA VAL A 17 2.87 17.46 -6.22
C VAL A 17 1.95 18.43 -6.97
N PRO A 18 2.02 18.49 -8.31
CA PRO A 18 1.23 19.45 -9.07
C PRO A 18 -0.26 19.07 -9.04
N ALA A 19 -1.15 20.06 -8.90
CA ALA A 19 -2.60 19.83 -9.01
C ALA A 19 -3.02 19.27 -10.39
N ALA A 20 -2.14 19.40 -11.39
CA ALA A 20 -2.28 18.80 -12.71
C ALA A 20 -2.35 17.26 -12.70
N LEU A 21 -1.80 16.61 -11.66
CA LEU A 21 -1.94 15.17 -11.45
C LEU A 21 -3.41 14.79 -11.42
N PHE A 22 -4.19 15.42 -10.53
CA PHE A 22 -5.61 15.14 -10.36
C PHE A 22 -6.43 15.56 -11.59
N ALA A 23 -6.04 16.64 -12.28
CA ALA A 23 -6.67 17.03 -13.53
C ALA A 23 -6.48 15.98 -14.65
N LEU A 24 -5.30 15.34 -14.71
CA LEU A 24 -5.05 14.23 -15.63
C LEU A 24 -5.89 13.01 -15.25
N ASN A 25 -6.02 12.69 -13.97
CA ASN A 25 -6.85 11.59 -13.50
C ASN A 25 -8.33 11.78 -13.87
N ARG A 26 -8.89 12.97 -13.65
CA ARG A 26 -10.25 13.31 -14.12
C ARG A 26 -10.41 13.11 -15.62
N ARG A 27 -9.44 13.58 -16.42
CA ARG A 27 -9.46 13.41 -17.87
C ARG A 27 -9.46 11.94 -18.27
N ARG A 28 -8.57 11.13 -17.69
CA ARG A 28 -8.48 9.68 -17.95
C ARG A 28 -9.78 8.96 -17.61
N LEU A 29 -10.40 9.32 -16.49
CA LEU A 29 -11.71 8.78 -16.10
C LEU A 29 -12.80 9.15 -17.11
N CYS A 30 -12.89 10.42 -17.51
CA CYS A 30 -13.86 10.84 -18.54
C CYS A 30 -13.62 10.14 -19.87
N ASP A 31 -12.36 10.02 -20.32
CA ASP A 31 -12.02 9.35 -21.58
C ASP A 31 -12.44 7.88 -21.56
N ARG A 32 -12.27 7.21 -20.42
CA ARG A 32 -12.71 5.82 -20.22
C ARG A 32 -14.23 5.69 -20.19
N LEU A 33 -14.93 6.56 -19.44
CA LEU A 33 -16.38 6.58 -19.38
C LEU A 33 -17.03 6.87 -20.75
N ARG A 34 -16.46 7.77 -21.55
CA ARG A 34 -16.95 8.07 -22.91
C ARG A 34 -16.82 6.89 -23.89
N GLN A 35 -15.93 5.93 -23.62
CA GLN A 35 -15.80 4.72 -24.43
C GLN A 35 -16.83 3.65 -24.06
N SER A 36 -17.44 3.74 -22.86
CA SER A 36 -18.49 2.84 -22.43
C SER A 36 -19.83 3.20 -23.10
N LYS A 37 -20.48 2.20 -23.71
CA LYS A 37 -21.82 2.36 -24.32
C LYS A 37 -22.93 2.54 -23.29
N ASP A 38 -22.65 2.20 -22.04
CA ASP A 38 -23.63 2.24 -20.95
C ASP A 38 -23.70 3.61 -20.26
N VAL A 39 -22.79 4.55 -20.62
CA VAL A 39 -22.76 5.91 -20.09
C VAL A 39 -23.62 6.84 -20.97
N PRO A 40 -24.73 7.38 -20.45
CA PRO A 40 -25.52 8.36 -21.20
C PRO A 40 -24.72 9.65 -21.41
N ALA A 41 -24.93 10.32 -22.55
CA ALA A 41 -24.42 11.67 -22.77
C ALA A 41 -24.92 12.62 -21.67
N ASN A 42 -24.14 13.65 -21.35
CA ASN A 42 -24.42 14.61 -20.29
C ASN A 42 -24.54 13.99 -18.89
N SER A 43 -23.76 12.94 -18.62
CA SER A 43 -23.62 12.36 -17.28
C SER A 43 -22.62 13.17 -16.43
N LEU A 44 -22.87 13.25 -15.12
CA LEU A 44 -21.93 13.81 -14.15
C LEU A 44 -21.45 12.72 -13.21
N VAL A 45 -20.15 12.53 -13.09
CA VAL A 45 -19.57 11.82 -11.95
C VAL A 45 -19.83 12.65 -10.69
N LEU A 46 -20.26 12.02 -9.60
CA LEU A 46 -20.42 12.65 -8.29
C LEU A 46 -19.76 11.80 -7.21
N LEU A 47 -18.84 12.42 -6.47
CA LEU A 47 -18.13 11.83 -5.35
C LEU A 47 -18.34 12.67 -4.08
N GLN A 48 -18.46 11.99 -2.95
CA GLN A 48 -18.48 12.60 -1.62
C GLN A 48 -17.13 12.34 -0.95
N GLY A 49 -16.48 13.41 -0.49
CA GLY A 49 -15.26 13.31 0.30
C GLY A 49 -15.52 12.80 1.71
N GLY A 50 -14.45 12.45 2.41
CA GLY A 50 -14.50 12.06 3.82
C GLY A 50 -14.92 13.21 4.74
N GLU A 51 -15.39 12.84 5.92
CA GLU A 51 -15.85 13.75 6.98
C GLU A 51 -14.93 13.60 8.20
N GLU A 52 -14.76 14.66 9.00
CA GLU A 52 -14.06 14.57 10.28
C GLU A 52 -14.82 13.61 11.21
N THR A 53 -14.08 12.84 12.01
CA THR A 53 -14.65 11.89 12.97
C THR A 53 -14.04 12.09 14.35
N GLN A 54 -14.74 11.62 15.38
CA GLN A 54 -14.29 11.63 16.77
C GLN A 54 -14.14 10.21 17.30
N ARG A 55 -13.38 10.06 18.38
CA ARG A 55 -13.28 8.79 19.11
C ARG A 55 -14.58 8.52 19.85
N TYR A 56 -15.36 7.56 19.35
CA TYR A 56 -16.64 7.15 19.93
C TYR A 56 -17.59 8.35 20.16
N CYS A 57 -18.06 8.57 21.39
CA CYS A 57 -18.95 9.67 21.76
C CYS A 57 -18.23 10.90 22.35
N THR A 58 -16.89 10.96 22.25
CA THR A 58 -16.08 12.07 22.80
C THR A 58 -15.92 13.21 21.80
N ASP A 59 -15.27 14.30 22.22
CA ASP A 59 -14.84 15.41 21.37
C ASP A 59 -13.40 15.25 20.85
N THR A 60 -12.73 14.12 21.15
CA THR A 60 -11.36 13.87 20.68
C THR A 60 -11.38 13.56 19.19
N GLY A 61 -10.98 14.54 18.38
CA GLY A 61 -10.87 14.41 16.93
C GLY A 61 -9.84 13.36 16.49
N VAL A 62 -10.19 12.62 15.43
CA VAL A 62 -9.25 11.79 14.68
C VAL A 62 -8.62 12.65 13.59
N VAL A 63 -7.30 12.53 13.40
CA VAL A 63 -6.63 13.26 12.30
C VAL A 63 -7.24 12.81 10.98
N PHE A 64 -7.76 13.78 10.22
CA PHE A 64 -8.46 13.50 8.98
C PHE A 64 -7.48 13.07 7.86
N ARG A 65 -7.81 11.97 7.20
CA ARG A 65 -7.21 11.49 5.96
C ARG A 65 -8.35 11.29 4.95
N GLN A 66 -8.16 11.79 3.72
CA GLN A 66 -9.19 11.81 2.69
C GLN A 66 -9.60 10.39 2.22
N GLU A 67 -10.83 10.25 1.72
CA GLU A 67 -11.27 9.05 0.99
C GLU A 67 -10.49 8.91 -0.33
N SER A 68 -10.03 7.70 -0.64
CA SER A 68 -9.02 7.44 -1.68
C SER A 68 -9.49 7.76 -3.10
N TYR A 69 -10.74 7.46 -3.47
CA TYR A 69 -11.26 7.81 -4.80
C TYR A 69 -11.49 9.31 -4.95
N PHE A 70 -11.95 9.99 -3.90
CA PHE A 70 -12.07 11.44 -3.87
C PHE A 70 -10.70 12.12 -3.97
N HIS A 71 -9.71 11.62 -3.23
CA HIS A 71 -8.33 12.07 -3.32
C HIS A 71 -7.77 11.90 -4.73
N TRP A 72 -7.88 10.69 -5.31
CA TRP A 72 -7.41 10.40 -6.67
C TRP A 72 -7.97 11.38 -7.72
N THR A 73 -9.22 11.81 -7.53
CA THR A 73 -9.95 12.66 -8.46
C THR A 73 -9.64 14.15 -8.25
N PHE A 74 -9.42 14.61 -7.01
CA PHE A 74 -9.38 16.05 -6.69
C PHE A 74 -8.16 16.51 -5.88
N GLY A 75 -7.46 15.64 -5.16
CA GLY A 75 -6.36 16.00 -4.27
C GLY A 75 -6.77 16.86 -3.07
N VAL A 76 -8.06 16.90 -2.73
CA VAL A 76 -8.59 17.80 -1.70
C VAL A 76 -8.27 17.30 -0.29
N THR A 77 -7.71 18.17 0.54
CA THR A 77 -7.30 17.86 1.91
C THR A 77 -8.34 18.22 2.97
N GLU A 78 -9.30 19.08 2.65
CA GLU A 78 -10.38 19.46 3.57
C GLU A 78 -11.47 18.38 3.63
N ALA A 79 -12.04 18.18 4.83
CA ALA A 79 -13.18 17.30 5.06
C ALA A 79 -14.51 17.93 4.60
N GLY A 80 -15.54 17.10 4.46
CA GLY A 80 -16.91 17.53 4.18
C GLY A 80 -17.12 18.13 2.79
N CYS A 81 -16.24 17.83 1.84
CA CYS A 81 -16.35 18.31 0.46
C CYS A 81 -17.12 17.32 -0.43
N PHE A 82 -17.68 17.81 -1.54
CA PHE A 82 -18.14 16.99 -2.65
C PHE A 82 -17.45 17.43 -3.93
N GLY A 83 -17.45 16.57 -4.94
CA GLY A 83 -16.79 16.84 -6.21
C GLY A 83 -17.55 16.21 -7.35
N ALA A 84 -17.75 16.97 -8.41
CA ALA A 84 -18.41 16.49 -9.62
C ALA A 84 -17.52 16.69 -10.85
N VAL A 85 -17.64 15.79 -11.83
CA VAL A 85 -16.94 15.88 -13.11
C VAL A 85 -17.93 15.62 -14.23
N ASP A 86 -18.05 16.59 -15.13
CA ASP A 86 -18.83 16.45 -16.34
C ASP A 86 -18.14 15.50 -17.31
N VAL A 87 -18.80 14.38 -17.64
CA VAL A 87 -18.18 13.32 -18.43
C VAL A 87 -17.86 13.81 -19.84
N ASP A 88 -18.70 14.63 -20.47
CA ASP A 88 -18.53 15.03 -21.87
C ASP A 88 -17.45 16.09 -22.04
N THR A 89 -17.37 17.04 -21.10
CA THR A 89 -16.48 18.20 -21.18
C THR A 89 -15.23 18.07 -20.32
N GLY A 90 -15.22 17.17 -19.33
CA GLY A 90 -14.17 17.05 -18.32
C GLY A 90 -14.14 18.19 -17.30
N ARG A 91 -15.15 19.07 -17.31
CA ARG A 91 -15.23 20.20 -16.37
C ARG A 91 -15.48 19.69 -14.95
N SER A 92 -14.68 20.19 -14.02
CA SER A 92 -14.65 19.79 -12.63
C SER A 92 -15.26 20.86 -11.72
N ILE A 93 -16.10 20.41 -10.79
CA ILE A 93 -16.80 21.24 -9.81
C ILE A 93 -16.43 20.73 -8.42
N LEU A 94 -15.96 21.61 -7.54
CA LEU A 94 -15.73 21.29 -6.13
C LEU A 94 -16.78 21.99 -5.27
N PHE A 95 -17.33 21.28 -4.29
CA PHE A 95 -18.22 21.83 -3.29
C PHE A 95 -17.53 21.82 -1.94
N VAL A 96 -17.39 23.00 -1.31
CA VAL A 96 -16.70 23.16 -0.02
C VAL A 96 -17.69 23.54 1.08
N PRO A 97 -17.43 23.18 2.35
CA PRO A 97 -18.30 23.58 3.45
C PRO A 97 -18.47 25.10 3.55
N GLN A 98 -19.69 25.56 3.81
CA GLN A 98 -19.93 26.95 4.24
C GLN A 98 -19.68 27.04 5.74
N LEU A 99 -18.53 27.59 6.13
CA LEU A 99 -18.08 27.59 7.51
C LEU A 99 -18.65 28.79 8.31
N PRO A 100 -19.01 28.60 9.59
CA PRO A 100 -19.47 29.69 10.45
C PRO A 100 -18.32 30.62 10.86
N GLU A 101 -18.64 31.85 11.29
CA GLU A 101 -17.62 32.83 11.72
C GLU A 101 -16.73 32.31 12.87
N SER A 102 -17.27 31.48 13.75
CA SER A 102 -16.51 30.85 14.85
C SER A 102 -15.34 29.99 14.34
N TYR A 103 -15.40 29.45 13.12
CA TYR A 103 -14.30 28.71 12.51
C TYR A 103 -13.01 29.56 12.45
N ALA A 104 -13.13 30.86 12.21
CA ALA A 104 -12.01 31.79 12.20
C ALA A 104 -11.28 31.89 13.55
N VAL A 105 -11.99 31.62 14.64
CA VAL A 105 -11.45 31.63 16.01
C VAL A 105 -10.77 30.31 16.33
N TRP A 106 -11.38 29.17 15.98
CA TRP A 106 -10.95 27.85 16.44
C TRP A 106 -10.03 27.11 15.48
N MET A 107 -10.31 27.18 14.17
CA MET A 107 -9.72 26.28 13.18
C MET A 107 -8.82 27.01 12.17
N GLY A 108 -9.04 28.31 11.97
CA GLY A 108 -8.19 29.15 11.14
C GLY A 108 -8.96 29.92 10.07
N LYS A 109 -8.24 30.47 9.09
CA LYS A 109 -8.80 31.39 8.10
C LYS A 109 -9.95 30.77 7.30
N ILE A 110 -11.09 31.48 7.24
CA ILE A 110 -12.19 31.14 6.33
C ILE A 110 -11.79 31.59 4.92
N HIS A 111 -11.63 30.63 4.01
CA HIS A 111 -11.23 30.88 2.64
C HIS A 111 -12.46 30.98 1.70
N PRO A 112 -12.51 31.93 0.76
CA PRO A 112 -13.60 32.01 -0.21
C PRO A 112 -13.47 30.93 -1.30
N PRO A 113 -14.55 30.58 -2.04
CA PRO A 113 -14.51 29.60 -3.13
C PRO A 113 -13.38 29.80 -4.15
N GLU A 114 -13.08 31.04 -4.52
CA GLU A 114 -11.98 31.38 -5.45
C GLU A 114 -10.58 30.95 -4.95
N TYR A 115 -10.37 30.89 -3.63
CA TYR A 115 -9.14 30.35 -3.07
C TYR A 115 -8.99 28.87 -3.41
N PHE A 116 -10.03 28.07 -3.17
CA PHE A 116 -10.02 26.63 -3.44
C PHE A 116 -9.94 26.34 -4.93
N LYS A 117 -10.59 27.16 -5.76
CA LYS A 117 -10.51 27.08 -7.22
C LYS A 117 -9.06 27.16 -7.70
N LYS A 118 -8.32 28.16 -7.19
CA LYS A 118 -6.89 28.33 -7.47
C LYS A 118 -6.03 27.24 -6.83
N LYS A 119 -6.34 26.81 -5.60
CA LYS A 119 -5.58 25.77 -4.86
C LYS A 119 -5.62 24.43 -5.59
N TYR A 120 -6.80 24.00 -6.05
CA TYR A 120 -7.03 22.67 -6.63
C TYR A 120 -7.09 22.65 -8.15
N ALA A 121 -6.95 23.80 -8.81
CA ALA A 121 -7.03 23.93 -10.26
C ALA A 121 -8.28 23.25 -10.85
N VAL A 122 -9.43 23.46 -10.19
CA VAL A 122 -10.76 23.04 -10.65
C VAL A 122 -11.46 24.18 -11.40
N ASP A 123 -12.50 23.87 -12.15
CA ASP A 123 -13.16 24.86 -13.03
C ASP A 123 -14.16 25.74 -12.27
N GLU A 124 -14.85 25.14 -11.31
CA GLU A 124 -15.92 25.76 -10.51
C GLU A 124 -15.79 25.35 -9.04
N VAL A 125 -16.10 26.28 -8.14
CA VAL A 125 -16.22 26.00 -6.70
C VAL A 125 -17.49 26.65 -6.17
N HIS A 126 -18.30 25.88 -5.47
CA HIS A 126 -19.54 26.33 -4.82
C HIS A 126 -19.59 25.84 -3.37
N TYR A 127 -20.57 26.28 -2.59
CA TYR A 127 -20.77 25.70 -1.26
C TYR A 127 -21.55 24.39 -1.33
N VAL A 128 -21.32 23.49 -0.37
CA VAL A 128 -22.06 22.23 -0.24
C VAL A 128 -23.57 22.46 -0.09
N THR A 129 -23.99 23.56 0.55
CA THR A 129 -25.40 23.97 0.67
C THR A 129 -26.06 24.27 -0.68
N GLU A 130 -25.28 24.49 -1.74
CA GLU A 130 -25.73 24.82 -3.09
C GLU A 130 -25.68 23.62 -4.05
N ILE A 131 -25.24 22.44 -3.58
CA ILE A 131 -24.99 21.28 -4.45
C ILE A 131 -26.21 20.88 -5.29
N SER A 132 -27.39 20.84 -4.68
CA SER A 132 -28.63 20.45 -5.36
C SER A 132 -29.00 21.42 -6.49
N SER A 133 -28.94 22.73 -6.21
CA SER A 133 -29.31 23.76 -7.19
C SER A 133 -28.28 23.86 -8.32
N VAL A 134 -26.97 23.77 -8.00
CA VAL A 134 -25.89 23.78 -8.99
C VAL A 134 -25.99 22.57 -9.91
N LEU A 135 -26.13 21.35 -9.37
CA LEU A 135 -26.26 20.15 -10.20
C LEU A 135 -27.53 20.19 -11.05
N ALA A 136 -28.67 20.67 -10.51
CA ALA A 136 -29.91 20.82 -11.28
C ALA A 136 -29.73 21.82 -12.46
N SER A 137 -28.97 22.89 -12.27
CA SER A 137 -28.68 23.88 -13.32
C SER A 137 -27.86 23.30 -14.48
N LYS A 138 -27.05 22.26 -14.24
CA LYS A 138 -26.31 21.54 -15.29
C LYS A 138 -27.19 20.60 -16.10
N LYS A 139 -28.42 20.32 -15.63
CA LYS A 139 -29.41 19.44 -16.27
C LYS A 139 -28.83 18.07 -16.65
N PRO A 140 -28.12 17.37 -15.75
CA PRO A 140 -27.49 16.10 -16.07
C PRO A 140 -28.53 15.05 -16.45
N SER A 141 -28.20 14.17 -17.38
CA SER A 141 -29.05 13.02 -17.69
C SER A 141 -29.02 12.01 -16.55
N THR A 142 -27.84 11.79 -15.96
CA THR A 142 -27.60 10.84 -14.87
C THR A 142 -26.43 11.33 -14.00
N LEU A 143 -26.54 11.11 -12.69
CA LEU A 143 -25.40 11.18 -11.76
C LEU A 143 -24.78 9.79 -11.63
N LEU A 144 -23.49 9.67 -11.95
CA LEU A 144 -22.70 8.46 -11.76
C LEU A 144 -22.06 8.52 -10.37
N THR A 145 -22.51 7.66 -9.46
CA THR A 145 -22.05 7.62 -8.06
C THR A 145 -21.20 6.37 -7.80
N LEU A 146 -20.35 6.44 -6.78
CA LEU A 146 -19.39 5.38 -6.47
C LEU A 146 -20.01 4.34 -5.53
N ARG A 147 -20.29 3.14 -6.06
CA ARG A 147 -20.68 1.98 -5.24
C ARG A 147 -20.06 0.69 -5.77
N GLY A 148 -19.19 0.07 -5.00
CA GLY A 148 -18.63 -1.24 -5.31
C GLY A 148 -17.98 -1.90 -4.10
N VAL A 149 -17.64 -3.18 -4.25
CA VAL A 149 -17.02 -3.98 -3.19
C VAL A 149 -15.50 -3.87 -3.33
N ASN A 150 -14.81 -3.49 -2.25
CA ASN A 150 -13.36 -3.65 -2.16
C ASN A 150 -13.03 -5.13 -1.92
N THR A 151 -12.17 -5.70 -2.76
CA THR A 151 -11.93 -7.15 -2.83
C THR A 151 -11.03 -7.71 -1.74
N ASP A 152 -10.41 -6.84 -0.93
CA ASP A 152 -9.58 -7.23 0.22
C ASP A 152 -10.34 -7.15 1.54
N SER A 153 -11.11 -6.08 1.74
CA SER A 153 -11.90 -5.86 2.97
C SER A 153 -13.31 -6.44 2.91
N GLY A 154 -13.85 -6.67 1.71
CA GLY A 154 -15.27 -7.02 1.51
C GLY A 154 -16.24 -5.85 1.75
N ASN A 155 -15.74 -4.66 2.10
CA ASN A 155 -16.56 -3.49 2.36
C ASN A 155 -17.12 -2.89 1.06
N VAL A 156 -18.34 -2.36 1.14
CA VAL A 156 -18.95 -1.60 0.04
C VAL A 156 -18.61 -0.11 0.21
N SER A 157 -18.15 0.54 -0.86
CA SER A 157 -17.86 1.98 -0.84
C SER A 157 -19.12 2.80 -0.50
N LYS A 158 -18.95 3.87 0.29
CA LYS A 158 -20.03 4.80 0.63
C LYS A 158 -20.44 5.60 -0.60
N GLU A 159 -21.66 5.38 -1.07
CA GLU A 159 -22.22 6.13 -2.19
C GLU A 159 -22.49 7.60 -1.79
N ALA A 160 -22.16 8.53 -2.68
CA ALA A 160 -22.39 9.96 -2.44
C ALA A 160 -23.89 10.25 -2.27
N SER A 161 -24.23 11.01 -1.23
CA SER A 161 -25.62 11.42 -0.95
C SER A 161 -25.69 12.85 -0.43
N PHE A 162 -26.72 13.58 -0.82
CA PHE A 162 -26.99 14.95 -0.36
C PHE A 162 -28.49 15.24 -0.38
N GLU A 163 -28.92 16.28 0.33
CA GLU A 163 -30.33 16.68 0.36
C GLU A 163 -30.84 17.09 -1.03
N GLY A 164 -31.86 16.40 -1.52
CA GLY A 164 -32.42 16.62 -2.85
C GLY A 164 -31.83 15.73 -3.95
N ILE A 165 -30.92 14.80 -3.65
CA ILE A 165 -30.38 13.86 -4.65
C ILE A 165 -31.46 13.01 -5.33
N SER A 166 -32.59 12.78 -4.67
CA SER A 166 -33.72 11.99 -5.18
C SER A 166 -34.43 12.60 -6.40
N GLN A 167 -34.19 13.87 -6.72
CA GLN A 167 -34.71 14.50 -7.95
C GLN A 167 -33.89 14.13 -9.20
N PHE A 168 -32.73 13.49 -9.03
CA PHE A 168 -31.85 13.10 -10.12
C PHE A 168 -31.98 11.63 -10.44
N ASN A 169 -31.74 11.26 -11.70
CA ASN A 169 -31.46 9.88 -12.05
C ASN A 169 -30.04 9.53 -11.57
N VAL A 170 -29.89 8.43 -10.82
CA VAL A 170 -28.61 8.01 -10.24
C VAL A 170 -28.25 6.61 -10.73
N ASN A 171 -27.01 6.44 -11.18
CA ASN A 171 -26.44 5.14 -11.49
C ASN A 171 -25.18 4.91 -10.65
N ASN A 172 -25.22 3.87 -9.83
CA ASN A 172 -24.14 3.53 -8.91
C ASN A 172 -23.33 2.29 -9.31
N LYS A 173 -23.56 1.75 -10.51
CA LYS A 173 -22.91 0.53 -11.00
C LYS A 173 -21.77 0.80 -11.96
N ILE A 174 -21.89 1.84 -12.79
CA ILE A 174 -20.94 2.10 -13.86
C ILE A 174 -19.61 2.64 -13.33
N LEU A 175 -19.65 3.56 -12.36
CA LEU A 175 -18.46 4.34 -12.00
C LEU A 175 -17.35 3.48 -11.38
N HIS A 176 -17.69 2.60 -10.43
CA HIS A 176 -16.71 1.87 -9.62
C HIS A 176 -15.69 1.08 -10.45
N PRO A 177 -16.07 0.17 -11.37
CA PRO A 177 -15.10 -0.58 -12.16
C PRO A 177 -14.21 0.33 -13.01
N GLU A 178 -14.73 1.44 -13.54
CA GLU A 178 -13.99 2.31 -14.44
C GLU A 178 -12.96 3.18 -13.71
N ILE A 179 -13.32 3.74 -12.55
CA ILE A 179 -12.40 4.52 -11.73
C ILE A 179 -11.36 3.63 -11.04
N ALA A 180 -11.73 2.41 -10.62
CA ALA A 180 -10.78 1.44 -10.10
C ALA A 180 -9.73 1.08 -11.15
N GLU A 181 -10.13 0.81 -12.40
CA GLU A 181 -9.18 0.49 -13.48
C GLU A 181 -8.26 1.67 -13.82
N CYS A 182 -8.74 2.91 -13.70
CA CYS A 182 -7.86 4.09 -13.84
C CYS A 182 -6.82 4.19 -12.71
N ARG A 183 -7.15 3.76 -11.49
CA ARG A 183 -6.22 3.72 -10.35
C ARG A 183 -5.19 2.59 -10.45
N VAL A 184 -5.53 1.48 -11.09
CA VAL A 184 -4.61 0.35 -11.31
C VAL A 184 -3.37 0.81 -12.09
N ILE A 185 -3.56 1.64 -13.11
CA ILE A 185 -2.48 2.15 -13.98
C ILE A 185 -2.06 3.55 -13.54
N LYS A 186 -0.84 3.69 -13.02
CA LYS A 186 -0.30 4.96 -12.53
C LYS A 186 0.17 5.83 -13.69
N THR A 187 -0.10 7.12 -13.59
CA THR A 187 0.51 8.13 -14.46
C THR A 187 1.94 8.44 -14.01
N ASP A 188 2.74 9.05 -14.88
CA ASP A 188 4.10 9.49 -14.51
C ASP A 188 4.09 10.45 -13.32
N MET A 189 3.07 11.30 -13.20
CA MET A 189 2.94 12.21 -12.05
C MET A 189 2.65 11.46 -10.75
N GLU A 190 1.90 10.35 -10.80
CA GLU A 190 1.68 9.48 -9.64
C GLU A 190 2.94 8.68 -9.29
N LEU A 191 3.67 8.19 -10.30
CA LEU A 191 4.95 7.50 -10.10
C LEU A 191 5.99 8.40 -9.44
N GLU A 192 6.03 9.70 -9.74
CA GLU A 192 6.91 10.64 -9.01
C GLU A 192 6.59 10.73 -7.51
N VAL A 193 5.31 10.65 -7.13
CA VAL A 193 4.93 10.60 -5.70
C VAL A 193 5.34 9.29 -5.07
N LEU A 194 5.13 8.16 -5.76
CA LEU A 194 5.50 6.83 -5.28
C LEU A 194 7.02 6.61 -5.18
N ARG A 195 7.80 7.20 -6.09
CA ARG A 195 9.28 7.27 -5.99
C ARG A 195 9.69 8.05 -4.74
N TYR A 196 9.01 9.17 -4.46
CA TYR A 196 9.30 9.95 -3.27
C TYR A 196 8.92 9.22 -1.98
N THR A 197 7.77 8.53 -1.95
CA THR A 197 7.37 7.77 -0.76
C THR A 197 8.38 6.66 -0.47
N ASN A 198 8.74 5.91 -1.51
CA ASN A 198 9.78 4.89 -1.44
C ASN A 198 11.14 5.43 -1.00
N LYS A 199 11.56 6.59 -1.52
CA LYS A 199 12.83 7.23 -1.12
C LYS A 199 12.85 7.48 0.39
N ILE A 200 11.85 8.18 0.90
CA ILE A 200 11.81 8.57 2.32
C ILE A 200 11.69 7.35 3.23
N SER A 201 10.80 6.40 2.90
CA SER A 201 10.64 5.19 3.72
C SER A 201 11.86 4.28 3.64
N SER A 202 12.56 4.20 2.50
CA SER A 202 13.85 3.52 2.40
C SER A 202 14.93 4.17 3.26
N GLU A 203 14.99 5.50 3.30
CA GLU A 203 15.90 6.23 4.19
C GLU A 203 15.54 6.01 5.67
N ALA A 204 14.25 5.99 6.02
CA ALA A 204 13.80 5.69 7.38
C ALA A 204 14.17 4.27 7.82
N HIS A 205 13.99 3.26 6.94
CA HIS A 205 14.44 1.88 7.19
C HIS A 205 15.95 1.80 7.43
N LYS A 206 16.74 2.56 6.67
CA LYS A 206 18.19 2.68 6.87
C LYS A 206 18.53 3.25 8.23
N GLU A 207 17.87 4.32 8.67
CA GLU A 207 18.09 4.88 10.00
C GLU A 207 17.71 3.90 11.11
N VAL A 208 16.63 3.13 10.93
CA VAL A 208 16.23 2.07 11.86
C VAL A 208 17.30 0.96 11.95
N MET A 209 17.80 0.47 10.81
CA MET A 209 18.89 -0.53 10.78
C MET A 209 20.16 -0.03 11.48
N LYS A 210 20.46 1.26 11.39
CA LYS A 210 21.62 1.87 12.08
C LYS A 210 21.38 2.01 13.58
N ALA A 211 20.15 2.26 14.00
CA ALA A 211 19.80 2.55 15.39
C ALA A 211 19.58 1.30 16.24
N VAL A 212 19.08 0.21 15.66
CA VAL A 212 18.67 -1.00 16.39
C VAL A 212 19.78 -1.60 17.23
N LYS A 213 19.44 -1.94 18.48
CA LYS A 213 20.31 -2.60 19.47
C LYS A 213 19.49 -3.60 20.26
N ALA A 214 20.13 -4.70 20.65
CA ALA A 214 19.56 -5.60 21.65
C ALA A 214 19.25 -4.83 22.95
N GLY A 215 18.13 -5.13 23.58
CA GLY A 215 17.58 -4.45 24.74
C GLY A 215 16.56 -3.35 24.43
N MET A 216 16.47 -2.88 23.18
CA MET A 216 15.41 -1.94 22.76
C MET A 216 14.06 -2.64 22.66
N LYS A 217 12.97 -1.88 22.78
CA LYS A 217 11.63 -2.31 22.41
C LYS A 217 11.37 -2.12 20.93
N GLU A 218 10.59 -3.01 20.33
CA GLU A 218 10.18 -2.92 18.92
C GLU A 218 9.54 -1.54 18.60
N TYR A 219 8.68 -1.02 19.48
CA TYR A 219 8.03 0.29 19.29
C TYR A 219 9.01 1.47 19.25
N GLU A 220 10.22 1.34 19.80
CA GLU A 220 11.21 2.42 19.71
C GLU A 220 11.66 2.64 18.26
N LEU A 221 11.69 1.55 17.47
CA LEU A 221 12.07 1.57 16.07
C LEU A 221 10.89 1.99 15.18
N GLU A 222 9.65 1.60 15.53
CA GLU A 222 8.44 2.19 14.94
C GLU A 222 8.43 3.71 15.10
N SER A 223 8.69 4.20 16.31
CA SER A 223 8.72 5.63 16.63
C SER A 223 9.80 6.37 15.83
N LEU A 224 11.01 5.80 15.73
CA LEU A 224 12.10 6.36 14.93
C LEU A 224 11.74 6.44 13.44
N PHE A 225 11.15 5.38 12.89
CA PHE A 225 10.70 5.34 11.50
C PHE A 225 9.67 6.44 11.21
N GLN A 226 8.63 6.53 12.04
CA GLN A 226 7.58 7.55 11.92
C GLN A 226 8.15 8.96 12.08
N HIS A 227 9.08 9.15 13.01
CA HIS A 227 9.76 10.43 13.20
C HIS A 227 10.52 10.86 11.94
N TYR A 228 11.31 9.97 11.34
CA TYR A 228 12.05 10.28 10.10
C TYR A 228 11.08 10.62 8.96
N CYS A 229 10.10 9.75 8.71
CA CYS A 229 9.11 9.92 7.65
C CYS A 229 8.37 11.25 7.78
N TYR A 230 7.96 11.64 8.99
CA TYR A 230 7.24 12.89 9.17
C TYR A 230 8.18 14.12 9.11
N ALA A 231 9.27 14.11 9.88
CA ALA A 231 10.14 15.28 10.02
C ALA A 231 10.93 15.61 8.74
N ARG A 232 11.37 14.58 7.99
CA ARG A 232 12.12 14.73 6.74
C ARG A 232 11.24 14.66 5.52
N GLY A 233 10.27 13.75 5.54
CA GLY A 233 9.42 13.47 4.39
C GLY A 233 8.10 14.24 4.34
N GLY A 234 7.67 14.87 5.43
CA GLY A 234 6.34 15.46 5.53
C GLY A 234 5.20 14.42 5.57
N MET A 235 5.51 13.15 5.86
CA MET A 235 4.53 12.07 5.92
C MET A 235 3.88 12.02 7.30
N ARG A 236 2.78 12.76 7.47
CA ARG A 236 2.05 12.81 8.75
C ARG A 236 1.37 11.48 9.09
N HIS A 237 1.01 10.70 8.08
CA HIS A 237 0.41 9.37 8.22
C HIS A 237 1.41 8.31 7.74
N THR A 238 1.28 7.10 8.29
CA THR A 238 1.82 5.88 7.69
C THR A 238 0.77 5.25 6.78
N SER A 239 1.19 4.45 5.81
CA SER A 239 0.27 3.75 4.90
C SER A 239 -0.57 2.69 5.64
N TYR A 240 -0.01 2.13 6.71
CA TYR A 240 -0.60 1.13 7.60
C TYR A 240 0.10 1.19 8.98
N THR A 241 -0.40 0.44 9.96
CA THR A 241 0.26 0.29 11.27
C THR A 241 1.61 -0.41 11.09
N CYS A 242 2.69 0.19 11.59
CA CYS A 242 4.03 -0.37 11.48
C CYS A 242 4.12 -1.76 12.16
N ILE A 243 4.76 -2.70 11.48
CA ILE A 243 4.94 -4.07 11.93
C ILE A 243 6.41 -4.24 12.29
N CYS A 244 6.74 -4.25 13.58
CA CYS A 244 8.13 -4.30 14.06
C CYS A 244 8.45 -5.65 14.73
N GLY A 245 8.26 -6.77 14.04
CA GLY A 245 8.38 -8.10 14.64
C GLY A 245 9.84 -8.52 14.89
N SER A 246 10.20 -8.81 16.14
CA SER A 246 11.50 -9.36 16.55
C SER A 246 11.40 -10.80 17.06
N GLY A 247 12.42 -11.61 16.79
CA GLY A 247 12.43 -13.03 17.15
C GLY A 247 11.24 -13.77 16.55
N GLU A 248 10.51 -14.53 17.36
CA GLU A 248 9.32 -15.27 16.91
C GLU A 248 8.19 -14.38 16.35
N ASN A 249 8.10 -13.10 16.76
CA ASN A 249 7.08 -12.17 16.24
C ASN A 249 7.24 -11.92 14.74
N SER A 250 8.43 -12.11 14.17
CA SER A 250 8.64 -12.02 12.72
C SER A 250 7.90 -13.12 11.92
N SER A 251 7.31 -14.12 12.58
CA SER A 251 6.38 -15.09 11.94
C SER A 251 4.90 -14.67 11.98
N VAL A 252 4.56 -13.57 12.65
CA VAL A 252 3.19 -13.05 12.74
C VAL A 252 3.03 -11.94 11.69
N LEU A 253 2.37 -12.29 10.58
CA LEU A 253 2.39 -11.49 9.35
C LEU A 253 1.98 -10.01 9.53
N HIS A 254 0.91 -9.75 10.28
CA HIS A 254 0.43 -8.40 10.61
C HIS A 254 0.56 -8.12 12.12
N TYR A 255 1.74 -8.38 12.69
CA TYR A 255 2.11 -7.97 14.06
C TYR A 255 2.04 -6.43 14.23
N GLY A 256 2.07 -5.91 15.46
CA GLY A 256 2.06 -4.46 15.72
C GLY A 256 0.68 -3.82 15.90
N HIS A 257 -0.39 -4.55 15.61
CA HIS A 257 -1.75 -4.10 15.95
C HIS A 257 -1.97 -4.04 17.47
N ALA A 258 -3.07 -3.43 17.93
CA ALA A 258 -3.34 -3.18 19.35
C ALA A 258 -3.33 -4.42 20.27
N GLY A 259 -3.52 -5.63 19.72
CA GLY A 259 -3.45 -6.89 20.49
C GLY A 259 -2.04 -7.48 20.62
N ALA A 260 -1.09 -6.97 19.84
CA ALA A 260 0.30 -7.39 19.79
C ALA A 260 1.18 -6.16 19.44
N PRO A 261 1.27 -5.16 20.34
CA PRO A 261 1.49 -3.76 19.97
C PRO A 261 2.97 -3.34 19.91
N ASN A 262 3.82 -4.14 19.25
CA ASN A 262 5.26 -3.88 19.13
C ASN A 262 5.96 -3.70 20.51
N ASP A 263 5.62 -4.51 21.51
CA ASP A 263 6.07 -4.36 22.89
C ASP A 263 7.12 -5.38 23.35
N ARG A 264 7.60 -6.26 22.46
CA ARG A 264 8.66 -7.22 22.80
C ARG A 264 10.00 -6.50 22.90
N THR A 265 10.85 -6.96 23.80
CA THR A 265 12.26 -6.56 23.85
C THR A 265 13.00 -7.30 22.74
N ILE A 266 13.77 -6.58 21.93
CA ILE A 266 14.65 -7.16 20.91
C ILE A 266 15.84 -7.77 21.64
N GLU A 267 16.06 -9.08 21.49
CA GLU A 267 17.14 -9.81 22.15
C GLU A 267 18.33 -10.02 21.21
N ASP A 268 19.50 -10.30 21.79
CA ASP A 268 20.65 -10.72 20.98
C ASP A 268 20.37 -12.06 20.30
N GLY A 269 20.71 -12.16 19.01
CA GLY A 269 20.44 -13.33 18.18
C GLY A 269 19.07 -13.35 17.51
N ASP A 270 18.16 -12.41 17.81
CA ASP A 270 16.89 -12.29 17.08
C ASP A 270 17.12 -11.87 15.61
N LEU A 271 16.20 -12.31 14.74
CA LEU A 271 15.91 -11.59 13.51
C LEU A 271 14.85 -10.53 13.79
N CYS A 272 15.01 -9.36 13.18
CA CYS A 272 14.00 -8.32 13.11
C CYS A 272 13.43 -8.31 11.69
N LEU A 273 12.12 -8.50 11.55
CA LEU A 273 11.37 -8.29 10.32
C LEU A 273 10.51 -7.05 10.52
N PHE A 274 10.95 -5.95 9.93
CA PHE A 274 10.32 -4.66 10.05
C PHE A 274 9.69 -4.25 8.75
N ASP A 275 8.36 -4.21 8.77
CA ASP A 275 7.48 -3.89 7.65
C ASP A 275 6.78 -2.57 7.97
N MET A 276 7.23 -1.52 7.28
CA MET A 276 6.84 -0.13 7.55
C MET A 276 6.87 0.73 6.29
N GLY A 277 5.82 1.52 6.09
CA GLY A 277 5.65 2.39 4.93
C GLY A 277 5.00 3.73 5.29
N GLY A 278 5.54 4.82 4.75
CA GLY A 278 5.03 6.18 4.94
C GLY A 278 4.03 6.59 3.86
N GLU A 279 3.10 7.49 4.21
CA GLU A 279 2.12 8.05 3.28
C GLU A 279 2.40 9.54 3.03
N TYR A 280 2.65 9.92 1.77
CA TYR A 280 2.78 11.33 1.36
C TYR A 280 1.61 11.74 0.49
N TYR A 281 0.82 12.70 1.00
CA TYR A 281 -0.35 13.22 0.31
C TYR A 281 -1.28 12.10 -0.19
N CYS A 282 -1.60 11.16 0.69
CA CYS A 282 -2.41 9.97 0.42
C CYS A 282 -1.80 8.91 -0.51
N TYR A 283 -0.60 9.08 -1.05
CA TYR A 283 0.12 8.00 -1.75
C TYR A 283 1.00 7.24 -0.76
N GLY A 284 0.89 5.91 -0.76
CA GLY A 284 1.62 5.03 0.14
C GLY A 284 2.97 4.56 -0.42
N SER A 285 3.71 3.89 0.46
CA SER A 285 4.82 2.96 0.17
C SER A 285 4.67 1.76 1.10
N ASP A 286 5.27 0.64 0.72
CA ASP A 286 5.24 -0.60 1.49
C ASP A 286 6.61 -1.30 1.40
N ILE A 287 7.32 -1.38 2.52
CA ILE A 287 8.71 -1.86 2.51
C ILE A 287 8.95 -2.70 3.76
N THR A 288 9.39 -3.93 3.51
CA THR A 288 9.86 -4.84 4.55
C THR A 288 11.38 -5.02 4.48
N CYS A 289 12.05 -4.83 5.62
CA CYS A 289 13.46 -5.15 5.83
C CYS A 289 13.58 -6.23 6.91
N THR A 290 14.27 -7.34 6.60
CA THR A 290 14.68 -8.32 7.59
C THR A 290 16.19 -8.27 7.85
N PHE A 291 16.61 -8.24 9.11
CA PHE A 291 18.03 -8.17 9.50
C PHE A 291 18.26 -8.74 10.90
N PRO A 292 19.49 -9.17 11.25
CA PRO A 292 19.81 -9.65 12.59
C PRO A 292 19.91 -8.49 13.57
N ALA A 293 19.25 -8.59 14.72
CA ALA A 293 19.30 -7.58 15.78
C ALA A 293 20.74 -7.29 16.26
N SER A 294 21.61 -8.30 16.21
CA SER A 294 23.04 -8.20 16.55
C SER A 294 23.89 -7.50 15.48
N GLY A 295 23.35 -7.30 14.28
CA GLY A 295 24.08 -6.79 13.11
C GLY A 295 24.95 -7.83 12.39
N LYS A 296 24.87 -9.12 12.78
CA LYS A 296 25.58 -10.24 12.16
C LYS A 296 24.67 -11.45 11.99
N PHE A 297 24.59 -11.97 10.75
CA PHE A 297 23.77 -13.13 10.48
C PHE A 297 24.45 -14.40 11.01
N THR A 298 23.70 -15.24 11.71
CA THR A 298 24.12 -16.62 11.98
C THR A 298 24.05 -17.45 10.69
N PRO A 299 24.68 -18.65 10.61
CA PRO A 299 24.58 -19.50 9.43
C PRO A 299 23.14 -19.87 9.05
N ASP A 300 22.29 -20.19 10.03
CA ASP A 300 20.88 -20.52 9.78
C ASP A 300 20.10 -19.27 9.31
N GLN A 301 20.34 -18.10 9.92
CA GLN A 301 19.72 -16.84 9.51
C GLN A 301 20.11 -16.46 8.07
N ARG A 302 21.40 -16.53 7.75
CA ARG A 302 21.92 -16.28 6.41
C ARG A 302 21.26 -17.18 5.37
N ALA A 303 21.17 -18.47 5.66
CA ALA A 303 20.63 -19.44 4.71
C ALA A 303 19.15 -19.17 4.37
N VAL A 304 18.30 -18.90 5.38
CA VAL A 304 16.89 -18.55 5.15
C VAL A 304 16.77 -17.18 4.48
N TYR A 305 17.59 -16.21 4.89
CA TYR A 305 17.56 -14.88 4.31
C TYR A 305 17.91 -14.88 2.82
N GLU A 306 19.02 -15.54 2.44
CA GLU A 306 19.45 -15.66 1.05
C GLU A 306 18.45 -16.45 0.19
N ALA A 307 17.71 -17.39 0.78
CA ALA A 307 16.62 -18.09 0.09
C ALA A 307 15.49 -17.14 -0.33
N VAL A 308 15.05 -16.28 0.59
CA VAL A 308 14.02 -15.26 0.30
C VAL A 308 14.56 -14.21 -0.67
N LEU A 309 15.81 -13.78 -0.52
CA LEU A 309 16.45 -12.84 -1.45
C LEU A 309 16.51 -13.41 -2.86
N LYS A 310 16.82 -14.71 -3.00
CA LYS A 310 16.83 -15.38 -4.29
C LYS A 310 15.45 -15.43 -4.93
N ALA A 311 14.40 -15.75 -4.16
CA ALA A 311 13.03 -15.74 -4.68
C ALA A 311 12.60 -14.32 -5.11
N SER A 312 12.92 -13.32 -4.30
CA SER A 312 12.67 -11.90 -4.59
C SER A 312 13.29 -11.48 -5.92
N ARG A 313 14.59 -11.76 -6.13
CA ARG A 313 15.28 -11.40 -7.38
C ARG A 313 14.81 -12.21 -8.59
N ALA A 314 14.50 -13.50 -8.42
CA ALA A 314 13.95 -14.32 -9.49
C ALA A 314 12.59 -13.80 -9.98
N VAL A 315 11.70 -13.40 -9.06
CA VAL A 315 10.42 -12.78 -9.39
C VAL A 315 10.64 -11.46 -10.13
N MET A 316 11.46 -10.57 -9.58
CA MET A 316 11.75 -9.26 -10.18
C MET A 316 12.33 -9.35 -11.59
N GLU A 317 13.20 -10.31 -11.86
CA GLU A 317 13.77 -10.56 -13.19
C GLU A 317 12.72 -11.06 -14.19
N ALA A 318 11.71 -11.79 -13.71
CA ALA A 318 10.63 -12.33 -14.54
C ALA A 318 9.51 -11.32 -14.82
N ILE A 319 9.38 -10.25 -14.02
CA ILE A 319 8.31 -9.24 -14.18
C ILE A 319 8.46 -8.49 -15.51
N LYS A 320 7.39 -8.54 -16.30
CA LYS A 320 7.18 -7.73 -17.51
C LYS A 320 5.69 -7.79 -17.91
N PRO A 321 5.22 -6.92 -18.82
CA PRO A 321 3.86 -7.03 -19.35
C PRO A 321 3.55 -8.42 -19.92
N GLY A 322 2.35 -8.92 -19.66
CA GLY A 322 1.89 -10.23 -20.15
C GLY A 322 2.15 -11.41 -19.20
N VAL A 323 2.89 -11.22 -18.11
CA VAL A 323 3.08 -12.26 -17.08
C VAL A 323 1.87 -12.33 -16.16
N ALA A 324 1.39 -13.54 -15.84
CA ALA A 324 0.33 -13.74 -14.86
C ALA A 324 0.91 -13.69 -13.43
N TRP A 325 0.33 -12.86 -12.55
CA TRP A 325 0.82 -12.73 -11.17
C TRP A 325 0.83 -14.05 -10.37
N PRO A 326 -0.17 -14.95 -10.51
CA PRO A 326 -0.12 -16.26 -9.87
C PRO A 326 1.10 -17.11 -10.24
N ASP A 327 1.66 -16.94 -11.44
CA ASP A 327 2.85 -17.68 -11.86
C ASP A 327 4.11 -17.18 -11.15
N MET A 328 4.15 -15.88 -10.80
CA MET A 328 5.22 -15.32 -9.98
C MET A 328 5.16 -15.87 -8.55
N HIS A 329 3.97 -16.03 -7.98
CA HIS A 329 3.81 -16.65 -6.66
C HIS A 329 4.34 -18.09 -6.66
N ARG A 330 3.97 -18.88 -7.68
CA ARG A 330 4.48 -20.25 -7.84
C ARG A 330 5.98 -20.30 -8.09
N LEU A 331 6.55 -19.30 -8.77
CA LEU A 331 8.00 -19.17 -8.94
C LEU A 331 8.69 -18.97 -7.58
N ALA A 332 8.18 -18.05 -6.74
CA ALA A 332 8.70 -17.85 -5.39
C ALA A 332 8.58 -19.12 -4.53
N ASP A 333 7.42 -19.79 -4.53
CA ASP A 333 7.23 -21.08 -3.85
C ASP A 333 8.27 -22.11 -4.26
N ARG A 334 8.48 -22.29 -5.56
CA ARG A 334 9.47 -23.25 -6.08
C ARG A 334 10.87 -22.91 -5.59
N VAL A 335 11.28 -21.64 -5.67
CA VAL A 335 12.61 -21.21 -5.20
C VAL A 335 12.76 -21.46 -3.71
N HIS A 336 11.74 -21.14 -2.89
CA HIS A 336 11.78 -21.43 -1.45
C HIS A 336 11.95 -22.92 -1.17
N LEU A 337 11.20 -23.78 -1.86
CA LEU A 337 11.30 -25.24 -1.69
C LEU A 337 12.67 -25.79 -2.11
N GLU A 338 13.24 -25.28 -3.21
CA GLU A 338 14.60 -25.63 -3.64
C GLU A 338 15.65 -25.26 -2.59
N GLU A 339 15.57 -24.04 -2.04
CA GLU A 339 16.54 -23.58 -1.04
C GLU A 339 16.35 -24.27 0.31
N LEU A 340 15.11 -24.47 0.78
CA LEU A 340 14.83 -25.25 2.00
C LEU A 340 15.28 -26.71 1.88
N THR A 341 15.28 -27.27 0.67
CA THR A 341 15.87 -28.59 0.39
C THR A 341 17.39 -28.57 0.52
N LYS A 342 18.06 -27.52 0.02
CA LYS A 342 19.53 -27.35 0.18
C LYS A 342 19.95 -27.13 1.63
N ILE A 343 19.13 -26.44 2.41
CA ILE A 343 19.33 -26.24 3.86
C ILE A 343 19.14 -27.57 4.62
N GLY A 344 18.44 -28.54 4.02
CA GLY A 344 18.15 -29.85 4.62
C GLY A 344 16.92 -29.88 5.51
N ILE A 345 16.12 -28.80 5.53
CA ILE A 345 14.80 -28.77 6.18
C ILE A 345 13.83 -29.66 5.40
N LEU A 346 13.92 -29.60 4.07
CA LEU A 346 13.15 -30.43 3.15
C LEU A 346 14.04 -31.49 2.50
N GLN A 347 13.41 -32.58 2.02
CA GLN A 347 14.06 -33.69 1.33
C GLN A 347 13.16 -34.24 0.22
N GLY A 348 13.74 -34.80 -0.83
CA GLY A 348 12.99 -35.41 -1.93
C GLY A 348 12.91 -34.52 -3.18
N ASN A 349 11.88 -34.72 -4.00
CA ASN A 349 11.71 -34.04 -5.28
C ASN A 349 10.84 -32.77 -5.14
N VAL A 350 11.35 -31.62 -5.61
CA VAL A 350 10.65 -30.33 -5.51
C VAL A 350 9.35 -30.28 -6.33
N ASP A 351 9.28 -30.93 -7.50
CA ASP A 351 8.05 -30.95 -8.28
C ASP A 351 6.92 -31.67 -7.55
N ASP A 352 7.25 -32.69 -6.75
CA ASP A 352 6.25 -33.36 -5.91
C ASP A 352 5.83 -32.50 -4.70
N MET A 353 6.77 -31.74 -4.11
CA MET A 353 6.45 -30.76 -3.05
C MET A 353 5.48 -29.67 -3.54
N VAL A 354 5.66 -29.20 -4.78
CA VAL A 354 4.78 -28.21 -5.41
C VAL A 354 3.36 -28.77 -5.59
N LYS A 355 3.22 -30.03 -6.03
CA LYS A 355 1.90 -30.69 -6.22
C LYS A 355 1.10 -30.80 -4.93
N VAL A 356 1.76 -30.92 -3.78
CA VAL A 356 1.12 -30.98 -2.46
C VAL A 356 1.05 -29.61 -1.77
N HIS A 357 1.32 -28.52 -2.50
CA HIS A 357 1.26 -27.14 -2.01
C HIS A 357 2.14 -26.88 -0.77
N LEU A 358 3.31 -27.52 -0.68
CA LEU A 358 4.18 -27.39 0.48
C LEU A 358 4.75 -25.97 0.65
N GLY A 359 4.88 -25.20 -0.44
CA GLY A 359 5.32 -23.80 -0.40
C GLY A 359 4.46 -22.93 0.51
N ALA A 360 3.14 -23.14 0.49
CA ALA A 360 2.18 -22.40 1.31
C ALA A 360 2.30 -22.63 2.82
N ILE A 361 3.03 -23.68 3.25
CA ILE A 361 3.36 -23.89 4.68
C ILE A 361 4.39 -22.87 5.14
N PHE A 362 5.31 -22.48 4.26
CA PHE A 362 6.38 -21.54 4.54
C PHE A 362 6.08 -20.11 4.05
N MET A 363 5.19 -19.93 3.08
CA MET A 363 4.69 -18.64 2.60
C MET A 363 3.15 -18.66 2.48
N PRO A 364 2.40 -18.47 3.58
CA PRO A 364 0.94 -18.60 3.57
C PRO A 364 0.19 -17.38 3.00
N HIS A 365 0.89 -16.25 2.80
CA HIS A 365 0.34 -15.04 2.21
C HIS A 365 0.58 -14.96 0.70
N GLY A 366 -0.10 -14.04 0.02
CA GLY A 366 0.16 -13.76 -1.39
C GLY A 366 1.55 -13.17 -1.61
N LEU A 367 2.14 -13.36 -2.79
CA LEU A 367 3.49 -12.85 -3.12
C LEU A 367 3.58 -11.31 -3.11
N GLY A 368 2.45 -10.63 -3.25
CA GLY A 368 2.36 -9.19 -3.30
C GLY A 368 1.04 -8.72 -3.88
N HIS A 369 0.88 -7.41 -3.94
CA HIS A 369 -0.38 -6.76 -4.24
C HIS A 369 -0.18 -5.46 -5.01
N LEU A 370 -1.26 -4.93 -5.57
CA LEU A 370 -1.24 -3.58 -6.15
C LEU A 370 -1.00 -2.56 -5.02
N LEU A 371 -0.25 -1.50 -5.34
CA LEU A 371 0.07 -0.40 -4.43
C LEU A 371 -0.24 0.96 -5.09
N GLY A 372 -0.73 1.93 -4.32
CA GLY A 372 -1.00 3.27 -4.81
C GLY A 372 -1.43 4.23 -3.71
N ILE A 373 -2.65 4.74 -3.81
CA ILE A 373 -3.24 5.59 -2.76
C ILE A 373 -3.58 4.75 -1.52
N ASP A 374 -4.01 3.51 -1.72
CA ASP A 374 -4.15 2.54 -0.65
C ASP A 374 -2.96 1.57 -0.71
N VAL A 375 -2.51 1.07 0.46
CA VAL A 375 -1.40 0.09 0.53
C VAL A 375 -1.77 -1.20 -0.21
N HIS A 376 -2.93 -1.76 0.12
CA HIS A 376 -3.62 -2.75 -0.71
C HIS A 376 -4.53 -2.01 -1.69
N ASP A 377 -3.99 -1.65 -2.86
CA ASP A 377 -4.67 -0.82 -3.83
C ASP A 377 -5.78 -1.57 -4.59
N VAL A 378 -6.74 -0.80 -5.11
CA VAL A 378 -7.97 -1.34 -5.71
C VAL A 378 -7.72 -2.06 -7.04
N GLY A 379 -8.69 -2.89 -7.45
CA GLY A 379 -8.74 -3.44 -8.80
C GLY A 379 -7.94 -4.72 -9.00
N GLY A 380 -7.59 -5.45 -7.95
CA GLY A 380 -6.91 -6.75 -8.04
C GLY A 380 -7.79 -7.88 -8.58
N TYR A 381 -9.11 -7.83 -8.34
CA TYR A 381 -10.09 -8.80 -8.84
C TYR A 381 -11.27 -8.07 -9.51
N PRO A 382 -11.07 -7.48 -10.70
CA PRO A 382 -12.19 -6.97 -11.51
C PRO A 382 -13.06 -8.14 -12.01
N GLU A 383 -14.23 -7.82 -12.55
CA GLU A 383 -15.10 -8.82 -13.18
C GLU A 383 -14.33 -9.65 -14.23
N GLY A 384 -14.46 -10.98 -14.16
CA GLY A 384 -13.76 -11.93 -15.03
C GLY A 384 -12.38 -12.37 -14.53
N VAL A 385 -11.88 -11.83 -13.42
CA VAL A 385 -10.65 -12.29 -12.75
C VAL A 385 -11.03 -13.00 -11.45
N GLU A 386 -10.85 -14.31 -11.41
CA GLU A 386 -11.24 -15.15 -10.27
C GLU A 386 -10.10 -15.36 -9.28
N ARG A 387 -10.46 -15.53 -8.00
CA ARG A 387 -9.53 -15.94 -6.95
C ARG A 387 -9.27 -17.45 -7.06
N LEU A 388 -8.01 -17.83 -6.93
CA LEU A 388 -7.59 -19.23 -6.94
C LEU A 388 -7.77 -19.81 -5.53
N GLU A 389 -8.38 -20.98 -5.39
CA GLU A 389 -8.68 -21.57 -4.06
C GLU A 389 -7.52 -22.39 -3.45
N GLU A 390 -6.42 -22.54 -4.19
CA GLU A 390 -5.22 -23.26 -3.75
C GLU A 390 -4.55 -22.59 -2.52
N PRO A 391 -3.92 -23.35 -1.60
CA PRO A 391 -3.14 -22.79 -0.50
C PRO A 391 -2.08 -21.78 -0.99
N GLY A 392 -1.87 -20.69 -0.24
CA GLY A 392 -1.00 -19.58 -0.65
C GLY A 392 -1.67 -18.68 -1.69
N LEU A 393 -2.01 -19.22 -2.86
CA LEU A 393 -2.60 -18.49 -3.98
C LEU A 393 -3.95 -17.83 -3.66
N ARG A 394 -4.76 -18.43 -2.78
CA ARG A 394 -6.01 -17.82 -2.29
C ARG A 394 -5.81 -16.49 -1.56
N SER A 395 -4.62 -16.28 -1.02
CA SER A 395 -4.23 -15.07 -0.29
C SER A 395 -3.64 -13.99 -1.20
N LEU A 396 -3.47 -14.24 -2.51
CA LEU A 396 -3.08 -13.20 -3.45
C LEU A 396 -4.10 -12.07 -3.46
N ARG A 397 -3.66 -10.83 -3.60
CA ARG A 397 -4.58 -9.69 -3.72
C ARG A 397 -4.90 -9.33 -5.18
N THR A 398 -4.30 -10.05 -6.12
CA THR A 398 -4.61 -9.94 -7.55
C THR A 398 -4.26 -11.25 -8.26
N ALA A 399 -5.09 -11.66 -9.21
CA ALA A 399 -4.78 -12.76 -10.14
C ALA A 399 -4.58 -12.25 -11.58
N ARG A 400 -4.34 -10.93 -11.73
CA ARG A 400 -4.25 -10.28 -13.04
C ARG A 400 -2.98 -10.67 -13.78
N THR A 401 -3.05 -10.49 -15.10
CA THR A 401 -1.88 -10.37 -15.95
C THR A 401 -1.31 -8.96 -15.83
N LEU A 402 0.01 -8.86 -15.65
CA LEU A 402 0.73 -7.61 -15.47
C LEU A 402 0.67 -6.74 -16.73
N GLN A 403 0.48 -5.45 -16.53
CA GLN A 403 0.46 -4.42 -17.56
C GLN A 403 1.35 -3.25 -17.16
N ALA A 404 1.94 -2.57 -18.15
CA ALA A 404 2.75 -1.38 -17.89
C ALA A 404 1.95 -0.32 -17.13
N GLY A 405 2.58 0.30 -16.14
CA GLY A 405 1.99 1.29 -15.24
C GLY A 405 1.30 0.70 -14.01
N MET A 406 1.15 -0.63 -13.89
CA MET A 406 0.83 -1.24 -12.60
C MET A 406 1.98 -1.05 -11.63
N VAL A 407 1.67 -0.75 -10.36
CA VAL A 407 2.63 -0.71 -9.26
C VAL A 407 2.27 -1.82 -8.29
N LEU A 408 3.24 -2.63 -7.90
CA LEU A 408 3.06 -3.79 -7.03
C LEU A 408 4.14 -3.87 -5.96
N THR A 409 3.81 -4.53 -4.85
CA THR A 409 4.80 -5.10 -3.92
C THR A 409 5.32 -6.44 -4.46
N VAL A 410 6.60 -6.72 -4.22
CA VAL A 410 7.23 -8.04 -4.40
C VAL A 410 7.79 -8.45 -3.04
N GLU A 411 7.03 -9.27 -2.32
CA GLU A 411 7.24 -9.52 -0.88
C GLU A 411 7.36 -11.00 -0.50
N PRO A 412 8.14 -11.84 -1.20
CA PRO A 412 8.26 -13.23 -0.77
C PRO A 412 8.78 -13.33 0.67
N GLY A 413 8.35 -14.38 1.37
CA GLY A 413 8.83 -14.67 2.71
C GLY A 413 8.83 -16.15 3.05
N ILE A 414 9.68 -16.52 4.01
CA ILE A 414 9.74 -17.86 4.62
C ILE A 414 9.54 -17.68 6.13
N TYR A 415 8.53 -18.36 6.67
CA TYR A 415 8.20 -18.32 8.09
C TYR A 415 8.09 -19.72 8.68
N PHE A 416 8.45 -19.86 9.95
CA PHE A 416 8.32 -21.09 10.71
C PHE A 416 7.12 -21.00 11.64
N ILE A 417 5.92 -21.08 11.06
CA ILE A 417 4.63 -20.88 11.74
C ILE A 417 4.13 -22.20 12.33
N GLU A 418 4.15 -22.31 13.65
CA GLU A 418 3.90 -23.56 14.38
C GLU A 418 2.60 -24.28 13.98
N PRO A 419 1.41 -23.63 13.91
CA PRO A 419 0.19 -24.30 13.46
C PRO A 419 0.28 -24.90 12.04
N LEU A 420 0.97 -24.24 11.11
CA LEU A 420 1.11 -24.71 9.72
C LEU A 420 2.12 -25.85 9.63
N LEU A 421 3.22 -25.76 10.37
CA LEU A 421 4.21 -26.84 10.47
C LEU A 421 3.58 -28.11 11.07
N GLU A 422 2.79 -27.98 12.13
CA GLU A 422 2.07 -29.10 12.74
C GLU A 422 1.04 -29.72 11.80
N GLN A 423 0.33 -28.90 11.02
CA GLN A 423 -0.58 -29.40 9.98
C GLN A 423 0.18 -30.23 8.94
N ALA A 424 1.30 -29.73 8.41
CA ALA A 424 2.11 -30.42 7.42
C ALA A 424 2.75 -31.71 7.95
N LEU A 425 3.16 -31.72 9.22
CA LEU A 425 3.72 -32.90 9.89
C LEU A 425 2.70 -34.02 10.16
N ARG A 426 1.40 -33.70 10.17
CA ARG A 426 0.30 -34.67 10.32
C ARG A 426 -0.18 -35.24 8.99
N ASP A 427 0.00 -34.51 7.89
CA ASP A 427 -0.36 -34.95 6.55
C ASP A 427 0.73 -35.87 5.97
N PRO A 428 0.47 -37.16 5.70
CA PRO A 428 1.45 -38.05 5.06
C PRO A 428 1.93 -37.56 3.69
N ALA A 429 1.10 -36.81 2.95
CA ALA A 429 1.46 -36.27 1.64
C ALA A 429 2.52 -35.16 1.73
N GLN A 430 2.61 -34.46 2.86
CA GLN A 430 3.58 -33.37 3.08
C GLN A 430 4.72 -33.80 4.02
N SER A 431 4.41 -34.49 5.11
CA SER A 431 5.37 -34.87 6.15
C SER A 431 6.53 -35.74 5.66
N CYS A 432 6.35 -36.50 4.58
CA CYS A 432 7.43 -37.30 3.97
C CYS A 432 8.58 -36.43 3.41
N PHE A 433 8.29 -35.17 3.07
CA PHE A 433 9.28 -34.20 2.59
C PHE A 433 9.99 -33.44 3.71
N ILE A 434 9.57 -33.56 4.97
CA ILE A 434 10.05 -32.72 6.08
C ILE A 434 11.04 -33.50 6.95
N ASN A 435 12.28 -33.01 7.03
CA ASN A 435 13.25 -33.50 7.98
C ASN A 435 12.98 -32.91 9.37
N ARG A 436 12.33 -33.70 10.24
CA ARG A 436 11.90 -33.27 11.57
C ARG A 436 13.04 -32.82 12.47
N ASP A 437 14.20 -33.45 12.37
CA ASP A 437 15.34 -33.13 13.25
C ASP A 437 15.99 -31.80 12.86
N VAL A 438 16.08 -31.51 11.55
CA VAL A 438 16.56 -30.20 11.07
C VAL A 438 15.51 -29.12 11.35
N LEU A 439 14.23 -29.36 11.05
CA LEU A 439 13.16 -28.41 11.31
C LEU A 439 13.07 -27.99 12.79
N ARG A 440 13.35 -28.91 13.72
CA ARG A 440 13.32 -28.61 15.17
C ARG A 440 14.26 -27.47 15.56
N ARG A 441 15.37 -27.26 14.82
CA ARG A 441 16.31 -26.14 15.03
C ARG A 441 15.74 -24.77 14.61
N PHE A 442 14.77 -24.75 13.70
CA PHE A 442 14.15 -23.53 13.18
C PHE A 442 12.82 -23.18 13.88
N ARG A 443 12.38 -23.97 14.87
CA ARG A 443 11.22 -23.60 15.68
C ARG A 443 11.55 -22.37 16.53
N GLY A 444 10.66 -21.37 16.52
CA GLY A 444 10.91 -20.08 17.16
C GLY A 444 11.89 -19.18 16.41
N PHE A 445 12.38 -19.59 15.23
CA PHE A 445 13.22 -18.74 14.36
C PHE A 445 12.50 -17.45 13.94
N GLY A 446 11.17 -17.51 13.85
CA GLY A 446 10.36 -16.44 13.30
C GLY A 446 10.23 -16.57 11.78
N GLY A 447 10.61 -15.53 11.04
CA GLY A 447 10.61 -15.56 9.59
C GLY A 447 11.39 -14.42 8.94
N VAL A 448 11.52 -14.52 7.63
CA VAL A 448 12.14 -13.50 6.78
C VAL A 448 11.12 -13.09 5.72
N ARG A 449 10.96 -11.78 5.52
CA ARG A 449 10.29 -11.18 4.35
C ARG A 449 11.20 -10.10 3.77
N ILE A 450 11.26 -10.06 2.44
CA ILE A 450 11.95 -9.01 1.70
C ILE A 450 10.95 -8.44 0.73
N GLU A 451 10.58 -7.18 0.95
CA GLU A 451 9.54 -6.51 0.17
C GLU A 451 10.07 -5.25 -0.48
N ASP A 452 9.94 -5.23 -1.81
CA ASP A 452 10.31 -4.13 -2.69
C ASP A 452 9.06 -3.66 -3.46
N ASP A 453 8.86 -2.35 -3.55
CA ASP A 453 7.88 -1.71 -4.42
C ASP A 453 8.45 -1.59 -5.85
N ILE A 454 7.67 -2.01 -6.84
CA ILE A 454 8.04 -1.95 -8.26
C ILE A 454 6.95 -1.29 -9.10
N ALA A 455 7.35 -0.66 -10.21
CA ALA A 455 6.45 -0.24 -11.28
C ALA A 455 6.71 -1.07 -12.54
N VAL A 456 5.69 -1.72 -13.09
CA VAL A 456 5.81 -2.48 -14.35
C VAL A 456 6.02 -1.50 -15.50
N THR A 457 7.08 -1.68 -16.28
CA THR A 457 7.42 -0.85 -17.44
C THR A 457 7.00 -1.54 -18.74
N ALA A 458 7.28 -0.93 -19.90
CA ALA A 458 6.98 -1.54 -21.19
C ALA A 458 7.73 -2.87 -21.45
N THR A 459 8.89 -3.06 -20.82
CA THR A 459 9.79 -4.20 -21.09
C THR A 459 10.22 -4.98 -19.85
N GLY A 460 9.79 -4.57 -18.67
CA GLY A 460 10.22 -5.16 -17.41
C GLY A 460 9.59 -4.47 -16.21
N MET A 461 10.41 -4.07 -15.24
CA MET A 461 10.02 -3.26 -14.09
C MET A 461 11.05 -2.17 -13.78
N GLU A 462 10.60 -1.18 -13.01
CA GLU A 462 11.43 -0.21 -12.30
C GLU A 462 11.32 -0.53 -10.81
N LEU A 463 12.46 -0.65 -10.13
CA LEU A 463 12.52 -0.80 -8.68
C LEU A 463 12.45 0.59 -8.03
N LEU A 464 11.45 0.82 -7.18
CA LEU A 464 11.25 2.07 -6.46
C LEU A 464 12.01 2.09 -5.13
N THR A 465 12.04 0.95 -4.44
CA THR A 465 12.67 0.78 -3.13
C THR A 465 14.19 0.79 -3.22
N CYS A 466 14.87 1.39 -2.23
CA CYS A 466 16.33 1.45 -2.20
C CYS A 466 16.87 1.26 -0.77
N VAL A 467 17.00 0.00 -0.33
CA VAL A 467 17.57 -0.39 0.97
C VAL A 467 18.69 -1.43 0.79
N PRO A 468 19.59 -1.63 1.76
CA PRO A 468 20.52 -2.77 1.80
C PRO A 468 19.78 -4.11 1.67
N ARG A 469 20.27 -5.03 0.81
CA ARG A 469 19.55 -6.30 0.55
C ARG A 469 20.45 -7.53 0.54
N THR A 470 21.72 -7.42 0.20
CA THR A 470 22.65 -8.54 0.42
C THR A 470 23.02 -8.62 1.90
N VAL A 471 23.41 -9.81 2.36
CA VAL A 471 23.91 -10.00 3.73
C VAL A 471 25.07 -9.05 4.01
N GLU A 472 25.99 -8.92 3.05
CA GLU A 472 27.16 -8.06 3.17
C GLU A 472 26.78 -6.58 3.27
N GLU A 473 25.83 -6.11 2.45
CA GLU A 473 25.33 -4.73 2.53
C GLU A 473 24.66 -4.44 3.88
N ILE A 474 23.79 -5.34 4.36
CA ILE A 474 23.10 -5.16 5.64
C ILE A 474 24.10 -5.11 6.80
N GLU A 475 25.01 -6.09 6.88
CA GLU A 475 25.99 -6.14 7.96
C GLU A 475 26.93 -4.92 7.93
N ALA A 476 27.35 -4.48 6.75
CA ALA A 476 28.17 -3.27 6.60
C ALA A 476 27.40 -2.03 7.07
N PHE A 477 26.15 -1.87 6.63
CA PHE A 477 25.32 -0.71 6.93
C PHE A 477 25.00 -0.61 8.43
N MET A 478 24.70 -1.73 9.08
CA MET A 478 24.46 -1.78 10.53
C MET A 478 25.75 -1.52 11.33
N ALA A 479 26.91 -1.96 10.84
CA ALA A 479 28.19 -1.70 11.49
C ALA A 479 28.57 -0.21 11.50
N GLU A 480 28.23 0.55 10.44
CA GLU A 480 28.42 2.00 10.40
C GLU A 480 27.72 2.70 11.58
N GLY A 481 26.45 2.37 11.82
CA GLY A 481 25.67 2.93 12.93
C GLY A 481 26.26 2.62 14.31
N ARG A 482 26.86 1.43 14.48
CA ARG A 482 27.52 1.03 15.72
C ARG A 482 28.86 1.73 15.94
N SER A 483 29.61 2.00 14.88
CA SER A 483 30.92 2.68 14.96
C SER A 483 30.83 4.18 15.24
N GLY A 484 29.69 4.81 14.87
CA GLY A 484 29.42 6.23 15.12
C GLY A 484 28.97 6.55 16.55
N ALA A 485 28.59 5.53 17.35
CA ALA A 485 28.21 5.68 18.74
C ALA A 485 29.45 5.82 19.66
N LYS A 486 30.23 6.89 19.49
CA LYS A 486 31.00 7.41 20.63
C LYS A 486 29.97 7.98 21.60
N SER A 487 29.97 7.43 22.82
CA SER A 487 29.04 7.74 23.90
C SER A 487 28.72 9.24 23.97
N PHE A 488 27.43 9.57 23.93
CA PHE A 488 26.92 10.77 24.58
C PHE A 488 26.63 10.44 26.04
#